data_AF-A0A8T7ITM1-F1
#
_entry.id   AF-A0A8T7ITM1-F1
#
_cell.length_a   1.000
_cell.length_b   1.000
_cell.length_c   1.000
_cell.angle_alpha   90.00
_cell.angle_beta   90.00
_cell.angle_gamma   90.00
#
_symmetry.space_group_name_H-M   'P 1'
#
loop_
_entity.id
_entity.type
_entity.pdbx_description
1 polymer ?
#
loop_
_entity_poly.entity_id
_entity_poly.type
_entity_poly.pdbx_seq_one_letter_code
_entity_poly.pdbx_strand_id
1 'polypeptide(L)'
;MSVYSQFEDQLIQFVKDIESADPAHDFAHISRVVAVAKMVASSEKANLDIVVPAAWLHDCVAVAKDSPLRNQASKLAADKACA
;
A
#
# COMPACT_ATOMS: atom_id res chain seq x y z
N MET A 1 9.24 -8.48 -18.24
CA MET A 1 8.68 -8.69 -16.89
C MET A 1 8.90 -7.41 -16.11
N SER A 2 7.88 -6.93 -15.40
CA SER A 2 8.00 -5.72 -14.56
C SER A 2 8.80 -6.05 -13.30
N VAL A 3 9.66 -5.15 -12.85
CA VAL A 3 10.48 -5.35 -11.64
C VAL A 3 9.61 -5.61 -10.41
N TYR A 4 8.46 -4.92 -10.27
CA TYR A 4 7.58 -5.10 -9.11
C TYR A 4 7.13 -6.56 -8.91
N SER A 5 6.99 -7.33 -10.00
CA SER A 5 6.49 -8.71 -9.92
C SER A 5 7.44 -9.65 -9.17
N GLN A 6 8.73 -9.29 -9.09
CA GLN A 6 9.73 -10.04 -8.31
C GLN A 6 9.59 -9.81 -6.80
N PHE A 7 9.02 -8.68 -6.41
CA PHE A 7 8.89 -8.25 -5.02
C PHE A 7 7.44 -8.32 -4.52
N GLU A 8 6.47 -8.63 -5.39
CA GLU A 8 5.06 -8.59 -5.05
C GLU A 8 4.69 -9.54 -3.90
N ASP A 9 5.25 -10.74 -3.86
CA ASP A 9 5.03 -11.67 -2.74
C ASP A 9 5.60 -11.13 -1.42
N GLN A 10 6.74 -10.42 -1.47
CA GLN A 10 7.34 -9.79 -0.28
C GLN A 10 6.49 -8.62 0.21
N LEU A 11 5.95 -7.81 -0.70
CA LEU A 11 5.02 -6.73 -0.38
C LEU A 11 3.72 -7.26 0.24
N ILE A 12 3.18 -8.35 -0.32
CA ILE A 12 2.00 -9.04 0.22
C ILE A 12 2.28 -9.53 1.63
N GLN A 13 3.42 -10.18 1.85
CA GLN A 13 3.78 -10.69 3.17
C GLN A 13 3.96 -9.56 4.17
N PHE A 14 4.69 -8.51 3.79
CA PHE A 14 4.88 -7.34 4.64
C PHE A 14 3.55 -6.73 5.07
N VAL A 15 2.60 -6.56 4.14
CA VAL A 15 1.28 -6.00 4.45
C VAL A 15 0.47 -6.91 5.38
N LYS A 16 0.57 -8.24 5.22
CA LYS A 16 -0.08 -9.20 6.13
C LYS A 16 0.51 -9.19 7.54
N ASP A 17 1.79 -8.88 7.66
CA ASP A 17 2.49 -8.83 8.95
C ASP A 17 2.21 -7.51 9.71
N ILE A 18 1.55 -6.53 9.08
CA ILE A 18 1.11 -5.31 9.75
C ILE A 18 -0.08 -5.64 10.63
N GLU A 19 0.13 -5.68 11.94
CA GLU A 19 -0.95 -5.78 12.91
C GLU A 19 -1.88 -4.56 12.78
N SER A 20 -3.04 -4.76 12.16
CA SER A 20 -4.12 -3.77 12.15
C SER A 20 -5.01 -3.99 13.37
N ALA A 21 -5.17 -2.95 14.19
CA ALA A 21 -6.15 -2.93 15.28
C ALA A 21 -7.61 -2.80 14.78
N ASP A 22 -7.82 -2.71 13.46
CA ASP A 22 -9.13 -2.49 12.82
C ASP A 22 -9.33 -3.44 11.61
N PRO A 23 -10.36 -4.32 11.62
CA PRO A 23 -10.70 -5.22 10.52
C PRO A 23 -11.02 -4.52 9.18
N ALA A 24 -11.27 -3.20 9.17
CA ALA A 24 -11.53 -2.44 7.94
C ALA A 24 -10.26 -2.05 7.17
N HIS A 25 -9.10 -1.99 7.85
CA HIS A 25 -7.77 -1.78 7.25
C HIS A 25 -7.02 -3.10 7.04
N ASP A 26 -7.76 -4.19 7.05
CA ASP A 26 -7.27 -5.54 6.87
C ASP A 26 -6.97 -5.80 5.38
N PHE A 27 -6.01 -6.66 5.09
CA PHE A 27 -5.41 -6.98 3.79
C PHE A 27 -6.36 -6.96 2.56
N ALA A 28 -7.63 -7.32 2.76
CA ALA A 28 -8.69 -7.24 1.76
C ALA A 28 -8.91 -5.82 1.19
N HIS A 29 -8.78 -4.76 1.99
CA HIS A 29 -8.87 -3.38 1.50
C HIS A 29 -7.71 -3.07 0.53
N ILE A 30 -6.47 -3.31 0.98
CA ILE A 30 -5.26 -3.00 0.22
C ILE A 30 -5.21 -3.79 -1.08
N SER A 31 -5.54 -5.09 -1.05
CA SER A 31 -5.58 -5.92 -2.26
C SER A 31 -6.56 -5.40 -3.32
N ARG A 32 -7.74 -4.88 -2.92
CA ARG A 32 -8.69 -4.25 -3.85
C ARG A 32 -8.12 -2.96 -4.44
N VAL A 33 -7.47 -2.13 -3.62
CA VAL A 33 -6.80 -0.90 -4.07
C VAL A 33 -5.71 -1.21 -5.09
N VAL A 34 -4.86 -2.21 -4.83
CA VAL A 34 -3.80 -2.64 -5.74
C VAL A 34 -4.36 -3.13 -7.08
N ALA A 35 -5.45 -3.92 -7.06
CA ALA A 35 -6.08 -4.41 -8.27
C ALA A 35 -6.60 -3.26 -9.16
N VAL A 36 -7.24 -2.25 -8.56
CA VAL A 36 -7.71 -1.05 -9.27
C VAL A 36 -6.52 -0.21 -9.75
N ALA A 37 -5.50 -0.02 -8.92
CA ALA A 37 -4.31 0.76 -9.27
C ALA A 37 -3.58 0.18 -10.48
N LYS A 38 -3.44 -1.16 -10.56
CA LYS A 38 -2.88 -1.86 -11.73
C LYS A 38 -3.68 -1.59 -13.00
N MET A 39 -5.02 -1.65 -12.90
CA MET A 39 -5.92 -1.42 -14.03
C MET A 39 -5.80 0.02 -14.55
N VAL A 40 -5.86 1.00 -13.66
CA VAL A 40 -5.74 2.42 -14.01
C VAL A 40 -4.35 2.71 -14.57
N ALA A 41 -3.29 2.27 -13.90
CA ALA A 41 -1.92 2.49 -14.35
C ALA A 41 -1.65 1.88 -15.74
N SER A 42 -2.20 0.71 -16.02
CA SER A 42 -2.09 0.10 -17.36
C SER A 42 -2.81 0.92 -18.42
N SER A 43 -4.00 1.46 -18.11
CA SER A 43 -4.78 2.30 -19.01
C SER A 43 -4.10 3.64 -19.29
N GLU A 44 -3.50 4.24 -18.26
CA GLU A 44 -2.79 5.52 -18.34
C GLU A 44 -1.32 5.39 -18.81
N LYS A 45 -0.85 4.16 -19.09
CA LYS A 45 0.55 3.86 -19.42
C LYS A 45 1.53 4.37 -18.35
N ALA A 46 1.11 4.36 -17.09
CA ALA A 46 1.95 4.71 -15.95
C ALA A 46 2.97 3.61 -15.65
N ASN A 47 4.03 3.96 -14.92
CA ASN A 47 5.06 3.00 -14.53
C ASN A 47 4.55 2.08 -13.41
N LEU A 48 4.20 0.84 -13.76
CA LEU A 48 3.74 -0.17 -12.79
C LEU A 48 4.79 -0.51 -11.73
N ASP A 49 6.08 -0.37 -12.04
CA ASP A 49 7.17 -0.58 -11.07
C ASP A 49 7.19 0.45 -9.94
N ILE A 50 6.46 1.55 -10.09
CA ILE A 50 6.26 2.57 -9.06
C ILE A 50 4.87 2.42 -8.44
N VAL A 51 3.84 2.30 -9.28
CA VAL A 51 2.44 2.32 -8.81
C VAL A 51 2.11 1.11 -7.95
N VAL A 52 2.56 -0.09 -8.32
CA VAL A 52 2.20 -1.31 -7.59
C VAL A 52 2.82 -1.34 -6.19
N PRO A 53 4.12 -1.10 -6.00
CA PRO A 53 4.69 -0.99 -4.65
C PRO A 53 4.06 0.12 -3.82
N ALA A 54 3.82 1.30 -4.42
CA ALA A 54 3.17 2.40 -3.71
C ALA A 54 1.75 2.02 -3.24
N ALA A 55 0.96 1.34 -4.07
CA ALA A 55 -0.38 0.90 -3.70
C ALA A 55 -0.39 -0.16 -2.59
N TRP A 56 0.58 -1.08 -2.57
CA TRP A 56 0.72 -2.04 -1.47
C TRP A 56 1.07 -1.35 -0.15
N LEU A 57 1.91 -0.30 -0.18
CA LEU A 57 2.47 0.32 1.03
C LEU A 57 1.73 1.58 1.50
N HIS A 58 0.74 2.07 0.74
CA HIS A 58 0.09 3.37 0.99
C HIS A 58 -0.55 3.51 2.39
N ASP A 59 -0.92 2.39 3.01
CA ASP A 59 -1.59 2.32 4.31
C ASP A 59 -0.83 1.42 5.29
N CYS A 60 0.50 1.29 5.12
CA CYS A 60 1.32 0.43 5.97
C CYS A 60 1.51 0.95 7.42
N VAL A 61 0.91 2.09 7.75
CA VAL A 61 0.86 2.70 9.08
C VAL A 61 -0.59 3.00 9.43
N ALA A 62 -1.13 2.28 10.42
CA ALA A 62 -2.45 2.55 10.95
C ALA A 62 -2.43 3.80 11.84
N VAL A 63 -3.04 4.89 11.37
CA VAL A 63 -3.24 6.12 12.16
C VAL A 63 -4.71 6.23 12.58
N ALA A 64 -4.98 6.23 13.89
CA ALA A 64 -6.33 6.35 14.44
C ALA A 64 -7.06 7.60 13.93
N LYS A 65 -8.39 7.50 13.78
CA LYS A 65 -9.22 8.57 13.19
C LYS A 65 -9.22 9.86 14.01
N ASP A 66 -9.06 9.75 15.32
CA ASP A 66 -8.99 10.83 16.30
C ASP A 66 -7.56 11.34 16.54
N SER A 67 -6.55 10.72 15.92
CA SER A 67 -5.16 11.13 16.08
C SER A 67 -4.90 12.51 15.44
N PRO A 68 -4.17 13.41 16.12
CA PRO A 68 -3.74 14.67 15.52
C PRO A 68 -2.82 14.48 14.31
N LEU A 69 -2.24 13.28 14.16
CA LEU A 69 -1.36 12.91 13.05
C LEU A 69 -2.15 12.35 11.85
N ARG A 70 -3.48 12.32 11.89
CA ARG A 70 -4.30 11.75 10.80
C ARG A 70 -4.04 12.43 9.45
N ASN A 71 -3.79 13.73 9.46
CA ASN A 71 -3.42 14.49 8.25
C ASN A 71 -2.04 14.13 7.67
N GLN A 72 -1.22 13.41 8.44
CA GLN A 72 0.11 12.95 8.07
C GLN A 72 0.16 11.45 7.79
N ALA A 73 -0.97 10.74 7.82
CA ALA A 73 -1.01 9.28 7.66
C ALA A 73 -0.27 8.80 6.40
N SER A 74 -0.51 9.42 5.24
CA SER A 74 0.18 9.07 4.00
C SER A 74 1.68 9.35 4.03
N LYS A 75 2.11 10.38 4.76
CA LYS A 75 3.54 10.70 4.92
C LYS A 75 4.23 9.67 5.82
N LEU A 76 3.59 9.33 6.94
CA LEU A 76 4.08 8.29 7.85
C LEU A 76 4.19 6.94 7.16
N ALA A 77 3.21 6.58 6.33
CA ALA A 77 3.26 5.37 5.51
C ALA A 77 4.43 5.40 4.50
N ALA A 78 4.64 6.54 3.82
CA ALA A 78 5.78 6.70 2.92
C ALA A 78 7.13 6.59 3.65
N ASP A 79 7.25 7.22 4.83
CA ASP A 79 8.47 7.15 5.64
C ASP A 79 8.75 5.71 6.09
N LYS A 80 7.73 4.96 6.53
CA LYS A 80 7.87 3.53 6.89
C LYS A 80 8.21 2.64 5.70
N ALA A 81 7.69 2.96 4.52
CA ALA A 81 7.97 2.21 3.29
C ALA A 81 9.43 2.34 2.80
N CYS A 82 10.12 3.41 3.19
CA CYS A 82 11.52 3.65 2.84
C CYS A 82 12.54 3.20 3.91
N ALA A 83 12.06 2.79 5.09
CA ALA A 83 12.89 2.36 6.22
C ALA A 83 13.28 0.88 6.12
#